data_AF-A0A3D5X504-F1
#
_entry.id   AF-A0A3D5X504-F1
#
_cell.length_a   1.000
_cell.length_b   1.000
_cell.length_c   1.000
_cell.angle_alpha   90.00
_cell.angle_beta   90.00
_cell.angle_gamma   90.00
#
_symmetry.space_group_name_H-M   'P 1'
#
loop_
_entity.id
_entity.type
_entity.pdbx_description
1 polymer ?
#
loop_
_entity_poly.entity_id
_entity_poly.type
_entity_poly.pdbx_seq_one_letter_code
_entity_poly.pdbx_strand_id
1 'polypeptide(L)'
;RVGSDFINAIRSMFVYENEYNQTLVLAAALYQDWIDAPAGMSIEKLPTYYGDISYSIKKEKNRYTFNIYGDVNLPENGIIIKNFNGLNLPSSVTINGAESSEFSKNEITVKEFPANVEIYY
;
A
#
# COMPACT_ATOMS: atom_id res chain seq x y z
N ARG A 1 19.18 -15.17 17.72
CA ARG A 1 18.96 -13.83 17.13
C ARG A 1 19.08 -13.92 15.62
N VAL A 2 18.19 -14.66 14.98
CA VAL A 2 18.12 -14.82 13.50
C VAL A 2 16.64 -14.84 13.10
N GLY A 3 15.79 -15.47 13.92
CA GLY A 3 14.34 -15.43 13.75
C GLY A 3 13.75 -14.01 13.74
N SER A 4 14.26 -13.08 14.56
CA SER A 4 13.80 -11.68 14.57
C SER A 4 14.04 -10.98 13.23
N ASP A 5 15.20 -11.21 12.63
CA ASP A 5 15.65 -10.49 11.43
C ASP A 5 14.91 -11.03 10.20
N PHE A 6 14.62 -12.33 10.18
CA PHE A 6 13.78 -12.96 9.17
C PHE A 6 12.33 -12.44 9.21
N ILE A 7 11.74 -12.34 10.42
CA ILE A 7 10.38 -11.81 10.59
C ILE A 7 10.31 -10.33 10.20
N ASN A 8 11.33 -9.54 10.54
CA ASN A 8 11.40 -8.14 10.13
C ASN A 8 11.58 -7.98 8.61
N ALA A 9 12.37 -8.85 7.97
CA ALA A 9 12.55 -8.83 6.52
C ALA A 9 11.27 -9.20 5.75
N ILE A 10 10.44 -10.10 6.28
CA ILE A 10 9.13 -10.39 5.68
C ILE A 10 8.15 -9.24 5.94
N ARG A 11 8.15 -8.65 7.16
CA ARG A 11 7.30 -7.47 7.46
C ARG A 11 7.55 -6.34 6.48
N SER A 12 8.82 -6.05 6.16
CA SER A 12 9.16 -4.96 5.24
C SER A 12 8.68 -5.18 3.80
N MET A 13 8.34 -6.41 3.40
CA MET A 13 7.66 -6.67 2.12
C MET A 13 6.24 -6.08 2.09
N PHE A 14 5.57 -6.02 3.24
CA PHE A 14 4.20 -5.53 3.39
C PHE A 14 4.16 -4.06 3.81
N VAL A 15 4.98 -3.69 4.81
CA VAL A 15 5.02 -2.35 5.37
C VAL A 15 6.40 -2.01 5.92
N TYR A 16 6.86 -0.80 5.64
CA TYR A 16 8.00 -0.23 6.35
C TYR A 16 7.89 1.29 6.48
N GLU A 17 8.52 1.82 7.51
CA GLU A 17 8.62 3.23 7.80
C GLU A 17 9.85 3.82 7.09
N ASN A 18 9.66 4.87 6.30
CA ASN A 18 10.76 5.65 5.76
C ASN A 18 10.97 6.89 6.63
N GLU A 19 11.85 6.76 7.63
CA GLU A 19 12.15 7.83 8.59
C GLU A 19 12.71 9.09 7.92
N TYR A 20 13.51 8.94 6.85
CA TYR A 20 14.14 10.08 6.16
C TYR A 20 13.12 10.98 5.47
N ASN A 21 12.05 10.38 4.95
CA ASN A 21 11.01 11.10 4.22
C ASN A 21 9.71 11.21 5.01
N GLN A 22 9.65 10.73 6.27
CA GLN A 22 8.43 10.72 7.09
C GLN A 22 7.21 10.15 6.34
N THR A 23 7.40 9.00 5.69
CA THR A 23 6.33 8.27 4.99
C THR A 23 6.16 6.85 5.53
N LEU A 24 4.95 6.34 5.39
CA LEU A 24 4.65 4.92 5.59
C LEU A 24 4.53 4.25 4.23
N VAL A 25 5.39 3.27 3.93
CA VAL A 25 5.40 2.59 2.63
C VAL A 25 4.70 1.24 2.74
N LEU A 26 3.73 1.01 1.87
CA LEU A 26 2.94 -0.21 1.78
C LEU A 26 3.28 -1.00 0.50
N ALA A 27 3.01 -2.30 0.55
CA ALA A 27 3.07 -3.20 -0.61
C ALA A 27 4.42 -3.22 -1.33
N ALA A 28 5.52 -3.09 -0.57
CA ALA A 28 6.85 -2.88 -1.13
C ALA A 28 7.39 -4.02 -2.01
N ALA A 29 7.02 -5.26 -1.68
CA ALA A 29 7.48 -6.45 -2.40
C ALA A 29 6.40 -7.54 -2.39
N LEU A 30 5.22 -7.24 -2.92
CA LEU A 30 4.14 -8.21 -3.06
C LEU A 30 4.23 -8.97 -4.39
N TYR A 31 3.96 -10.27 -4.36
CA TYR A 31 3.86 -11.07 -5.57
C TYR A 31 2.54 -10.79 -6.30
N GLN A 32 2.60 -10.55 -7.62
CA GLN A 32 1.42 -10.27 -8.44
C GLN A 32 0.37 -11.38 -8.31
N ASP A 33 0.79 -12.65 -8.28
CA ASP A 33 -0.11 -13.80 -8.18
C ASP A 33 -0.95 -13.79 -6.89
N TRP A 34 -0.46 -13.19 -5.80
CA TRP A 34 -1.24 -13.05 -4.56
C TRP A 34 -2.32 -11.97 -4.70
N ILE A 35 -2.03 -10.90 -5.43
CA ILE A 35 -2.95 -9.79 -5.66
C ILE A 35 -4.02 -10.17 -6.70
N ASP A 36 -3.60 -10.90 -7.74
CA ASP A 36 -4.46 -11.34 -8.86
C ASP A 36 -5.31 -12.57 -8.52
N ALA A 37 -5.05 -13.22 -7.37
CA ALA A 37 -5.91 -14.28 -6.87
C ALA A 37 -7.37 -13.78 -6.73
N PRO A 38 -8.38 -14.63 -6.97
CA PRO A 38 -9.80 -14.20 -6.90
C PRO A 38 -10.21 -13.54 -5.57
N ALA A 39 -9.57 -13.94 -4.46
CA ALA A 39 -9.80 -13.38 -3.14
C ALA A 39 -9.01 -12.08 -2.88
N GLY A 40 -7.99 -11.79 -3.68
CA GLY A 40 -7.00 -10.75 -3.42
C GLY A 40 -6.12 -11.05 -2.21
N MET A 41 -5.54 -10.00 -1.65
CA MET A 41 -4.70 -10.04 -0.44
C MET A 41 -5.27 -9.13 0.63
N SER A 42 -5.09 -9.50 1.89
CA SER A 42 -5.29 -8.60 3.03
C SER A 42 -4.20 -8.80 4.07
N ILE A 43 -3.91 -7.72 4.78
CA ILE A 43 -2.97 -7.63 5.87
C ILE A 43 -3.67 -6.89 7.01
N GLU A 44 -3.58 -7.42 8.21
CA GLU A 44 -4.35 -6.93 9.36
C GLU A 44 -3.45 -6.59 10.54
N LYS A 45 -3.70 -5.41 11.14
CA LYS A 45 -3.10 -4.97 12.40
C LYS A 45 -1.58 -5.11 12.44
N LEU A 46 -0.91 -4.69 11.37
CA LEU A 46 0.54 -4.62 11.37
C LEU A 46 0.97 -3.38 12.17
N PRO A 47 1.72 -3.56 13.28
CA PRO A 47 2.16 -2.44 14.09
C PRO A 47 3.21 -1.64 13.34
N THR A 48 3.15 -0.31 13.42
CA THR A 48 4.11 0.66 12.85
C THR A 48 4.38 1.80 13.83
N TYR A 49 5.37 2.65 13.56
CA TYR A 49 5.58 3.88 14.35
C TYR A 49 4.40 4.85 14.32
N TYR A 50 3.57 4.75 13.29
CA TYR A 50 2.39 5.59 13.10
C TYR A 50 1.11 4.98 13.67
N GLY A 51 1.18 3.74 14.17
CA GLY A 51 0.02 2.98 14.67
C GLY A 51 -0.16 1.64 13.94
N ASP A 52 -1.30 0.99 14.14
CA ASP A 52 -1.59 -0.32 13.55
C ASP A 52 -2.28 -0.16 12.20
N ILE A 53 -1.61 -0.60 11.14
CA ILE A 53 -2.13 -0.53 9.77
C ILE A 53 -2.71 -1.85 9.32
N SER A 54 -3.87 -1.78 8.67
CA SER A 54 -4.46 -2.85 7.88
C SER A 54 -4.66 -2.37 6.45
N TYR A 55 -4.56 -3.28 5.49
CA TYR A 55 -4.98 -3.00 4.13
C TYR A 55 -5.40 -4.24 3.36
N SER A 56 -6.19 -4.05 2.31
CA SER A 56 -6.52 -5.10 1.35
C SER A 56 -6.34 -4.62 -0.08
N ILE A 57 -6.00 -5.55 -0.97
CA ILE A 57 -5.84 -5.32 -2.41
C ILE A 57 -6.65 -6.36 -3.14
N LYS A 58 -7.49 -5.92 -4.09
CA LYS A 58 -8.27 -6.82 -4.93
C LYS A 58 -8.30 -6.32 -6.36
N LYS A 59 -8.09 -7.24 -7.31
CA LYS A 59 -8.32 -6.98 -8.73
C LYS A 59 -9.79 -7.10 -9.07
N GLU A 60 -10.35 -6.07 -9.70
CA GLU A 60 -11.72 -6.03 -10.18
C GLU A 60 -11.72 -5.68 -11.66
N LYS A 61 -11.96 -6.66 -12.55
CA LYS A 61 -11.98 -6.48 -14.01
C LYS A 61 -10.73 -5.73 -14.52
N ASN A 62 -10.83 -4.42 -14.69
CA ASN A 62 -9.83 -3.51 -15.26
C ASN A 62 -9.20 -2.55 -14.23
N ARG A 63 -9.41 -2.76 -12.93
CA ARG A 63 -8.83 -1.93 -11.87
C ARG A 63 -8.36 -2.77 -10.69
N TYR A 64 -7.60 -2.14 -9.80
CA TYR A 64 -7.32 -2.66 -8.47
C TYR A 64 -7.94 -1.73 -7.44
N THR A 65 -8.57 -2.30 -6.43
CA THR A 65 -9.06 -1.58 -5.25
C THR A 65 -8.13 -1.86 -4.09
N PHE A 66 -7.54 -0.81 -3.54
CA PHE A 66 -6.64 -0.84 -2.39
C PHE A 66 -7.32 -0.12 -1.22
N ASN A 67 -7.74 -0.86 -0.20
CA ASN A 67 -8.37 -0.29 0.99
C ASN A 67 -7.35 -0.19 2.10
N ILE A 68 -7.19 0.98 2.69
CA ILE A 68 -6.25 1.32 3.77
C ILE A 68 -7.07 1.74 4.99
N TYR A 69 -6.91 1.03 6.11
CA TYR A 69 -7.70 1.22 7.33
C TYR A 69 -6.91 0.80 8.58
N GLY A 70 -7.49 0.98 9.76
CA GLY A 70 -6.85 0.69 11.04
C GLY A 70 -6.81 1.92 11.95
N ASP A 71 -5.79 1.98 12.80
CA ASP A 71 -5.58 3.08 13.75
C ASP A 71 -4.19 3.67 13.49
N VAL A 72 -4.11 4.62 12.55
CA VAL A 72 -2.87 5.22 12.08
C VAL A 72 -2.96 6.73 12.16
N ASN A 73 -1.95 7.34 12.80
CA ASN A 73 -1.67 8.76 12.69
C ASN A 73 -0.95 9.00 11.35
N LEU A 74 -1.64 9.65 10.41
CA LEU A 74 -1.11 9.88 9.07
C LEU A 74 0.30 10.53 9.13
N PRO A 75 1.32 9.94 8.47
CA PRO A 75 2.64 10.56 8.39
C PRO A 75 2.60 11.93 7.71
N GLU A 76 3.58 12.79 8.00
CA GLU A 76 3.64 14.16 7.45
C GLU A 76 3.63 14.18 5.91
N ASN A 77 4.35 13.25 5.28
CA ASN A 77 4.37 13.10 3.82
C ASN A 77 3.43 11.99 3.31
N GLY A 78 2.56 11.49 4.18
CA GLY A 78 1.51 10.52 3.84
C GLY A 78 1.99 9.08 3.71
N ILE A 79 1.16 8.30 3.02
CA ILE A 79 1.35 6.87 2.76
C ILE A 79 1.75 6.68 1.29
N ILE A 80 2.74 5.83 1.04
CA ILE A 80 3.18 5.47 -0.31
C ILE A 80 2.79 4.02 -0.59
N ILE A 81 2.00 3.80 -1.63
CA ILE A 81 1.76 2.46 -2.17
C ILE A 81 2.79 2.20 -3.25
N LYS A 82 3.66 1.19 -3.10
CA LYS A 82 4.53 0.77 -4.21
C LYS A 82 3.69 0.14 -5.31
N ASN A 83 3.96 0.53 -6.56
CA ASN A 83 3.25 0.00 -7.70
C ASN A 83 3.57 -1.48 -7.88
N PHE A 84 2.57 -2.33 -7.65
CA PHE A 84 2.68 -3.78 -7.70
C PHE A 84 2.48 -4.35 -9.11
N ASN A 85 1.89 -3.60 -10.06
CA ASN A 85 1.53 -4.08 -11.40
C ASN A 85 2.67 -3.97 -12.43
N GLY A 86 3.83 -4.55 -12.14
CA GLY A 86 4.94 -4.69 -13.11
C GLY A 86 5.49 -3.38 -13.66
N LEU A 87 5.44 -2.29 -12.88
CA LEU A 87 5.84 -0.93 -13.29
C LEU A 87 5.02 -0.34 -14.45
N ASN A 88 3.84 -0.89 -14.76
CA ASN A 88 2.90 -0.23 -15.67
C ASN A 88 2.43 1.08 -15.02
N LEU A 89 2.48 2.19 -15.75
CA LEU A 89 1.95 3.46 -15.25
C LEU A 89 0.41 3.36 -15.14
N PRO A 90 -0.19 3.67 -13.98
CA PRO A 90 -1.64 3.80 -13.88
C PRO A 90 -2.18 4.82 -14.89
N SER A 91 -3.32 4.55 -15.51
CA SER A 91 -4.01 5.49 -16.40
C SER A 91 -4.86 6.51 -15.62
N SER A 92 -5.38 6.13 -14.45
CA SER A 92 -6.04 7.01 -13.48
C SER A 92 -5.95 6.39 -12.08
N VAL A 93 -5.94 7.24 -11.07
CA VAL A 93 -6.01 6.86 -9.65
C VAL A 93 -7.04 7.74 -8.97
N THR A 94 -7.99 7.13 -8.26
CA THR A 94 -8.88 7.85 -7.36
C THR A 94 -8.60 7.48 -5.91
N ILE A 95 -8.70 8.45 -5.00
CA ILE A 95 -8.58 8.27 -3.56
C ILE A 95 -9.87 8.81 -2.93
N ASN A 96 -10.60 7.94 -2.24
CA ASN A 96 -11.93 8.21 -1.70
C ASN A 96 -12.90 8.86 -2.72
N GLY A 97 -12.77 8.47 -4.00
CA GLY A 97 -13.59 8.96 -5.11
C GLY A 97 -13.11 10.26 -5.76
N ALA A 98 -12.06 10.91 -5.26
CA ALA A 98 -11.44 12.08 -5.90
C ALA A 98 -10.24 11.66 -6.76
N GLU A 99 -10.09 12.27 -7.95
CA GLU A 99 -8.93 12.04 -8.82
C GLU A 99 -7.63 12.49 -8.13
N SER A 100 -6.60 11.66 -8.20
CA SER A 100 -5.25 11.97 -7.73
C SER A 100 -4.32 12.12 -8.92
N SER A 101 -3.42 13.09 -8.87
CA SER A 101 -2.31 13.26 -9.83
C SER A 101 -0.95 12.84 -9.23
N GLU A 102 -0.92 12.43 -7.97
CA GLU A 102 0.30 12.07 -7.24
C GLU A 102 0.62 10.58 -7.39
N PHE A 103 0.84 10.13 -8.63
CA PHE A 103 1.25 8.76 -8.91
C PHE A 103 2.28 8.70 -10.05
N SER A 104 3.00 7.59 -10.11
CA SER A 104 3.98 7.28 -11.13
C SER A 104 3.99 5.79 -11.44
N LYS A 105 4.85 5.38 -12.37
CA LYS A 105 5.10 3.95 -12.63
C LYS A 105 5.65 3.19 -11.42
N ASN A 106 6.16 3.89 -10.40
CA ASN A 106 6.82 3.24 -9.25
C ASN A 106 5.94 3.23 -8.00
N GLU A 107 5.05 4.21 -7.85
CA GLU A 107 4.32 4.43 -6.60
C GLU A 107 3.17 5.41 -6.74
N ILE A 108 2.27 5.35 -5.76
CA ILE A 108 1.08 6.19 -5.61
C ILE A 108 1.13 6.81 -4.21
N THR A 109 0.96 8.13 -4.11
CA THR A 109 0.94 8.85 -2.84
C THR A 109 -0.50 9.03 -2.36
N VAL A 110 -0.72 8.75 -1.08
CA VAL A 110 -2.01 8.88 -0.40
C VAL A 110 -1.83 9.80 0.80
N LYS A 111 -2.52 10.96 0.78
CA LYS A 111 -2.41 12.02 1.80
C LYS A 111 -3.61 12.09 2.74
N GLU A 112 -4.36 11.01 2.83
CA GLU A 112 -5.53 10.89 3.69
C GLU A 112 -5.64 9.47 4.24
N PHE A 113 -6.27 9.34 5.40
CA PHE A 113 -6.48 8.08 6.07
C PHE A 113 -7.81 8.13 6.85
N PRO A 114 -8.64 7.07 6.82
CA PRO A 114 -8.53 5.88 5.97
C PRO A 114 -8.70 6.23 4.47
N ALA A 115 -8.32 5.31 3.59
CA ALA A 115 -8.37 5.54 2.14
C ALA A 115 -8.87 4.32 1.37
N ASN A 116 -9.84 4.54 0.48
CA ASN A 116 -10.15 3.64 -0.62
C ASN A 116 -9.49 4.17 -1.88
N VAL A 117 -8.54 3.41 -2.43
CA VAL A 117 -7.80 3.80 -3.63
C VAL A 117 -8.22 2.89 -4.77
N GLU A 118 -8.70 3.47 -5.87
CA GLU A 118 -8.94 2.73 -7.12
C GLU A 118 -7.85 3.06 -8.12
N ILE A 119 -7.20 2.03 -8.66
CA ILE A 119 -6.05 2.16 -9.56
C ILE A 119 -6.42 1.51 -10.88
N TYR A 120 -6.51 2.33 -11.93
CA TYR A 120 -6.81 1.89 -13.29
C TYR A 120 -5.49 1.77 -14.05
N TYR A 121 -5.31 0.68 -14.80
CA TYR A 121 -4.15 0.45 -15.66
C TYR A 121 -4.59 0.38 -17.10
#